data_AF-A0A9Q9CP51-F1
#
_entry.id   AF-A0A9Q9CP51-F1
#
_cell.length_a   1.000
_cell.length_b   1.000
_cell.length_c   1.000
_cell.angle_alpha   90.00
_cell.angle_beta   90.00
_cell.angle_gamma   90.00
#
_symmetry.space_group_name_H-M   'P 1'
#
loop_
_entity.id
_entity.type
_entity.pdbx_description
1 polymer ?
#
loop_
_entity_poly.entity_id
_entity_poly.type
_entity_poly.pdbx_seq_one_letter_code
_entity_poly.pdbx_strand_id
1 'polypeptide(L)'
;MPEGTLQEANSHTRLNRVDSNRTYSSQEAITITISNLEYLKAFTNNIITYADENKYWDIVDVFTAQVVYYDKVLYFLRSSLEK
;
A
#
# COMPACT_ATOMS: atom_id res chain seq x y z
N MET A 1 7.01 -15.88 -11.37
CA MET A 1 6.27 -15.20 -10.29
C MET A 1 7.31 -14.72 -9.27
N PRO A 2 7.14 -13.58 -8.58
CA PRO A 2 8.00 -13.29 -7.45
C PRO A 2 7.85 -14.44 -6.45
N GLU A 3 8.94 -15.14 -6.21
CA GLU A 3 9.02 -16.17 -5.19
C GLU A 3 9.05 -15.48 -3.82
N GLY A 4 8.35 -16.06 -2.85
CA GLY A 4 8.30 -15.49 -1.51
C GLY A 4 7.45 -16.33 -0.56
N THR A 5 8.07 -16.75 0.52
CA THR A 5 7.41 -17.35 1.68
C THR A 5 6.71 -16.27 2.50
N LEU A 6 5.72 -16.66 3.30
CA LEU A 6 5.12 -15.76 4.29
C LEU A 6 6.18 -15.22 5.28
N GLN A 7 7.23 -15.99 5.54
CA GLN A 7 8.35 -15.55 6.38
C GLN A 7 9.11 -14.39 5.74
N GLU A 8 9.43 -14.48 4.45
CA GLU A 8 10.09 -13.39 3.71
C GLU A 8 9.19 -12.15 3.60
N ALA A 9 7.89 -12.32 3.38
CA ALA A 9 6.96 -11.19 3.40
C ALA A 9 6.98 -10.49 4.78
N ASN A 10 7.01 -11.26 5.87
CA ASN A 10 7.08 -10.74 7.23
C ASN A 10 8.42 -10.06 7.56
N SER A 11 9.54 -10.50 6.98
CA SER A 11 10.85 -9.90 7.25
C SER A 11 11.11 -8.61 6.45
N HIS A 12 10.43 -8.43 5.31
CA HIS A 12 10.65 -7.28 4.43
C HIS A 12 9.53 -6.23 4.48
N THR A 13 8.36 -6.56 5.02
CA THR A 13 7.28 -5.58 5.20
C THR A 13 7.66 -4.54 6.25
N ARG A 14 7.34 -3.27 5.96
CA ARG A 14 7.37 -2.19 6.96
C ARG A 14 5.97 -1.76 7.40
N LEU A 15 4.94 -2.52 7.02
CA LEU A 15 3.58 -2.31 7.52
C LEU A 15 3.51 -2.71 8.98
N ASN A 16 2.79 -1.92 9.76
CA ASN A 16 2.55 -2.22 11.17
C ASN A 16 1.72 -3.50 11.27
N ARG A 17 2.13 -4.41 12.16
CA ARG A 17 1.33 -5.59 12.47
C ARG A 17 0.03 -5.16 13.14
N VAL A 18 -1.06 -5.75 12.67
CA VAL A 18 -2.37 -5.66 13.34
C VAL A 18 -2.43 -6.78 14.36
N ASP A 19 -2.77 -6.46 15.60
CA ASP A 19 -2.94 -7.46 16.66
C ASP A 19 -4.28 -8.18 16.46
N SER A 20 -4.24 -9.45 16.07
CA SER A 20 -5.44 -10.25 15.82
C SER A 20 -6.31 -10.47 17.06
N ASN A 21 -5.76 -10.28 18.27
CA ASN A 21 -6.49 -10.47 19.53
C ASN A 21 -7.21 -9.21 20.00
N ARG A 22 -6.97 -8.07 19.35
CA ARG A 22 -7.60 -6.81 19.69
C ARG A 22 -8.87 -6.61 18.87
N THR A 23 -9.95 -6.18 19.53
CA THR A 23 -11.13 -5.67 18.84
C THR A 23 -10.90 -4.21 18.49
N TYR A 24 -10.87 -3.89 17.20
CA TYR A 24 -10.74 -2.53 16.68
C TYR A 24 -12.13 -1.96 16.38
N SER A 25 -12.36 -0.68 16.69
CA SER A 25 -13.51 0.04 16.15
C SER A 25 -13.39 0.20 14.63
N SER A 26 -14.52 0.45 13.96
CA SER A 26 -14.52 0.72 12.52
C SER A 26 -13.62 1.90 12.16
N GLN A 27 -13.63 2.97 12.97
CA GLN A 27 -12.79 4.15 12.78
C GLN A 27 -11.29 3.81 12.83
N GLU A 28 -10.88 3.00 13.81
CA GLU A 28 -9.48 2.58 13.95
C GLU A 28 -9.04 1.67 12.80
N ALA A 29 -9.89 0.71 12.42
CA ALA A 29 -9.59 -0.18 11.30
C ALA A 29 -9.41 0.60 9.99
N ILE A 30 -10.27 1.59 9.73
CA ILE A 30 -10.16 2.48 8.56
C ILE A 30 -8.88 3.32 8.64
N THR A 31 -8.58 3.89 9.81
CA THR A 31 -7.36 4.72 10.02
C THR A 31 -6.08 3.92 9.78
N ILE A 32 -6.00 2.70 10.31
CA ILE A 32 -4.86 1.78 10.06
C ILE A 32 -4.76 1.46 8.56
N THR A 33 -5.89 1.20 7.91
CA THR A 33 -5.93 0.88 6.47
C THR A 33 -5.43 2.05 5.63
N ILE A 34 -5.85 3.28 5.94
CA ILE A 34 -5.36 4.51 5.27
C ILE A 34 -3.84 4.63 5.41
N SER A 35 -3.32 4.50 6.64
CA SER A 35 -1.87 4.60 6.89
C SER A 35 -1.07 3.55 6.09
N ASN A 36 -1.56 2.31 6.05
CA ASN A 36 -0.91 1.25 5.28
C ASN A 36 -0.96 1.51 3.76
N LEU A 37 -2.07 2.02 3.24
CA LEU A 37 -2.20 2.38 1.82
C LEU A 37 -1.31 3.56 1.42
N GLU A 38 -1.16 4.57 2.28
CA GLU A 38 -0.22 5.68 2.06
C GLU A 38 1.21 5.18 1.96
N TYR A 39 1.62 4.27 2.84
CA TYR A 39 2.93 3.63 2.78
C TYR A 39 3.13 2.87 1.46
N LEU A 40 2.15 2.03 1.07
CA LEU A 40 2.23 1.25 -0.17
C LEU A 40 2.28 2.15 -1.41
N LYS A 41 1.53 3.26 -1.41
CA LYS A 41 1.58 4.26 -2.47
C LYS A 41 2.97 4.88 -2.58
N ALA A 42 3.55 5.33 -1.47
CA ALA A 42 4.89 5.90 -1.45
C ALA A 42 5.97 4.91 -1.91
N PHE A 43 5.89 3.65 -1.44
CA PHE A 43 6.78 2.59 -1.89
C PHE A 43 6.65 2.32 -3.39
N THR A 44 5.42 2.30 -3.91
CA THR A 44 5.16 2.10 -5.34
C THR A 44 5.71 3.24 -6.18
N ASN A 45 5.58 4.50 -5.74
CA ASN A 45 6.20 5.64 -6.40
C ASN A 45 7.73 5.52 -6.48
N ASN A 46 8.37 5.00 -5.43
CA ASN A 46 9.82 4.75 -5.47
C ASN A 46 10.20 3.71 -6.51
N ILE A 47 9.38 2.66 -6.70
CA ILE A 47 9.58 1.67 -7.76
C ILE A 47 9.46 2.33 -9.14
N ILE A 48 8.44 3.19 -9.33
CA ILE A 48 8.24 3.91 -10.59
C ILE A 48 9.46 4.77 -10.91
N THR A 49 9.93 5.59 -9.95
CA THR A 49 11.12 6.43 -10.14
C THR A 49 12.34 5.59 -10.52
N TYR A 50 12.59 4.50 -9.81
CA TYR A 50 13.71 3.61 -10.12
C TYR A 50 13.56 2.96 -11.51
N ALA A 51 12.36 2.52 -11.88
CA ALA A 51 12.10 1.91 -13.17
C ALA A 51 12.26 2.90 -14.33
N ASP A 52 11.82 4.15 -14.14
CA ASP A 52 11.99 5.26 -15.10
C ASP A 52 13.48 5.57 -15.33
N GLU A 53 14.25 5.73 -14.24
CA GLU A 53 15.71 5.96 -14.28
C GLU A 53 16.47 4.84 -15.02
N ASN A 54 15.99 3.61 -14.92
CA ASN A 54 16.59 2.42 -15.55
C ASN A 54 15.93 2.02 -16.89
N LYS A 55 14.97 2.81 -17.39
CA LYS A 55 14.26 2.59 -18.67
C LYS A 55 13.45 1.30 -18.73
N TYR A 56 12.93 0.83 -17.60
CA TYR A 56 12.03 -0.33 -17.49
C TYR A 56 10.57 0.10 -17.70
N TRP A 57 10.26 0.60 -18.89
CA TRP A 57 8.97 1.24 -19.21
C TRP A 57 7.76 0.33 -19.03
N ASP A 58 7.89 -0.95 -19.35
CA ASP A 58 6.81 -1.94 -19.18
C ASP A 58 6.32 -2.05 -17.73
N ILE A 59 7.21 -1.76 -16.77
CA ILE A 59 6.93 -1.82 -15.33
C ILE A 59 6.33 -0.50 -14.83
N VAL A 60 6.73 0.64 -15.43
CA VAL A 60 6.24 1.99 -15.06
C VAL A 60 4.73 2.09 -15.24
N ASP A 61 4.19 1.60 -16.37
CA ASP A 61 2.75 1.70 -16.65
C ASP A 61 1.92 0.90 -15.63
N VAL A 62 2.37 -0.31 -15.30
CA VAL A 62 1.69 -1.19 -14.33
C VAL A 62 1.65 -0.55 -12.94
N PHE A 63 2.79 -0.04 -12.46
CA PHE A 63 2.83 0.57 -11.13
C PHE A 63 2.14 1.95 -11.09
N THR A 64 2.13 2.70 -12.19
CA THR A 64 1.34 3.94 -12.30
C THR A 64 -0.16 3.65 -12.12
N ALA A 65 -0.67 2.61 -12.79
CA ALA A 65 -2.06 2.19 -12.61
C ALA A 65 -2.37 1.78 -11.16
N GLN A 66 -1.42 1.13 -10.49
CA GLN A 66 -1.53 0.74 -9.08
C GLN A 66 -1.60 1.96 -8.15
N VAL A 67 -0.83 3.02 -8.41
CA VAL A 67 -0.89 4.29 -7.65
C VAL A 67 -2.25 4.95 -7.81
N VAL A 68 -2.80 5.00 -9.03
CA VAL A 68 -4.15 5.53 -9.30
C VAL A 68 -5.21 4.74 -8.54
N TYR A 69 -5.07 3.42 -8.44
CA TYR A 69 -5.97 2.60 -7.62
C TYR A 69 -5.88 3.00 -6.14
N TYR A 70 -4.68 3.12 -5.58
CA TYR A 70 -4.52 3.54 -4.18
C TYR A 70 -5.14 4.91 -3.90
N ASP A 71 -5.02 5.87 -4.83
CA ASP A 71 -5.65 7.19 -4.69
C ASP A 71 -7.18 7.11 -4.61
N LYS A 72 -7.80 6.27 -5.42
CA LYS A 72 -9.25 6.04 -5.38
C LYS A 72 -9.71 5.42 -4.06
N VAL A 73 -8.96 4.44 -3.56
CA VAL A 73 -9.29 3.79 -2.28
C VAL A 73 -9.08 4.74 -1.11
N LEU A 74 -7.99 5.50 -1.10
CA LEU A 74 -7.72 6.52 -0.08
C LEU A 74 -8.80 7.58 -0.04
N TYR A 75 -9.26 8.06 -1.20
CA TYR A 75 -10.38 9.00 -1.29
C TYR A 75 -11.63 8.43 -0.61
N PHE A 76 -12.04 7.22 -1.00
CA PHE A 76 -13.22 6.56 -0.43
C PHE A 76 -13.12 6.38 1.10
N LEU A 77 -11.98 5.89 1.60
CA LEU A 77 -11.77 5.66 3.03
C LEU A 77 -11.76 6.97 3.83
N ARG A 78 -11.10 8.02 3.33
CA ARG A 78 -11.09 9.33 4.00
C ARG A 78 -12.49 9.93 4.06
N SER A 79 -13.25 9.88 2.96
CA SER A 79 -14.65 10.34 2.95
C SER A 79 -15.57 9.53 3.89
N SER A 80 -15.19 8.30 4.25
CA SER A 80 -15.93 7.50 5.23
C SER A 80 -15.69 7.92 6.69
N LEU A 81 -14.59 8.65 6.96
CA LEU A 81 -14.26 9.18 8.29
C LEU A 81 -14.84 10.59 8.53
N GLU A 82 -15.19 11.33 7.47
CA GLU A 82 -15.74 12.70 7.52
C GLU A 82 -17.25 12.74 7.87
N LYS A 83 -17.74 11.79 8.68
CA LYS A 83 -19.15 11.74 9.12
C LYS A 83 -19.28 11.74 10.64
#